data_AF-A0A357AB76-F1
#
_entry.id   AF-A0A357AB76-F1
#
_cell.length_a   1.000
_cell.length_b   1.000
_cell.length_c   1.000
_cell.angle_alpha   90.00
_cell.angle_beta   90.00
_cell.angle_gamma   90.00
#
_symmetry.space_group_name_H-M   'P 1'
#
loop_
_entity.id
_entity.type
_entity.pdbx_description
1 polymer ?
#
loop_
_entity_poly.entity_id
_entity_poly.type
_entity_poly.pdbx_seq_one_letter_code
_entity_poly.pdbx_strand_id
1 'polypeptide(L)' 'MNWEDVCTHKQLQDLPFKIELNKWGQIVMSPVKIKHSFYQGRIQSELDTSELVPNFPQNIQR' A
#
# COMPACT_ATOMS: atom_id res chain seq x y z
N MET A 1 1.24 4.79 -18.62
CA MET A 1 2.11 3.80 -17.95
C MET A 1 1.22 2.74 -17.35
N ASN A 2 1.57 1.47 -17.51
CA ASN A 2 0.90 0.36 -16.82
C ASN A 2 1.74 -0.07 -15.58
N TRP A 3 1.21 -0.97 -14.75
CA TRP A 3 1.91 -1.39 -13.54
C TRP A 3 3.22 -2.14 -13.82
N GLU A 4 3.26 -2.93 -14.89
CA GLU A 4 4.45 -3.66 -15.33
C GLU A 4 5.60 -2.73 -15.71
N ASP A 5 5.30 -1.62 -16.40
CA ASP A 5 6.25 -0.57 -16.73
C ASP A 5 6.86 0.02 -15.44
N VAL A 6 6.05 0.23 -14.39
CA VAL A 6 6.52 0.76 -13.10
C VAL A 6 7.44 -0.24 -12.40
N CYS A 7 7.06 -1.51 -12.34
CA CYS A 7 7.85 -2.58 -11.69
C CYS A 7 9.22 -2.77 -12.35
N THR A 8 9.29 -2.64 -13.67
CA THR A 8 10.54 -2.84 -14.43
C THR A 8 11.43 -1.58 -14.47
N HIS A 9 10.91 -0.42 -14.07
CA HIS A 9 11.63 0.85 -14.15
C HIS A 9 12.64 1.01 -13.00
N LYS A 10 13.93 0.79 -13.29
CA LYS A 10 15.02 0.84 -12.29
C LYS A 10 15.08 2.13 -11.46
N GLN A 11 14.76 3.28 -12.04
CA GLN A 11 14.79 4.56 -11.31
C GLN A 11 13.66 4.70 -10.27
N LEU A 12 12.63 3.86 -10.35
CA LEU A 12 11.52 3.83 -9.39
C LEU A 12 11.77 2.80 -8.28
N GLN A 13 12.85 2.03 -8.36
CA GLN A 13 13.27 1.09 -7.32
C GLN A 13 13.98 1.86 -6.19
N ASP A 14 13.89 1.33 -4.96
CA ASP A 14 14.58 1.82 -3.77
C ASP A 14 14.35 3.30 -3.38
N LEU A 15 13.24 3.88 -3.83
CA LEU A 15 12.82 5.22 -3.40
C LEU A 15 12.18 5.19 -2.01
N PRO A 16 12.39 6.21 -1.15
CA PRO A 16 11.80 6.28 0.19
C PRO A 16 10.32 6.71 0.17
N PHE A 17 9.59 6.29 -0.87
CA PHE A 17 8.19 6.63 -1.11
C PHE A 17 7.39 5.38 -1.43
N LYS A 18 6.11 5.37 -1.05
CA LYS A 18 5.14 4.46 -1.63
C LYS A 18 4.85 4.92 -3.06
N ILE A 19 4.94 4.00 -4.02
CA ILE A 19 4.65 4.26 -5.44
C ILE A 19 3.32 3.60 -5.80
N GLU A 20 2.46 4.34 -6.48
CA GLU A 20 1.15 3.88 -6.97
C GLU A 20 0.90 4.39 -8.39
N LEU A 21 0.03 3.71 -9.14
CA LEU A 21 -0.57 4.24 -10.35
C LEU A 21 -2.03 4.62 -10.07
N ASN A 22 -2.40 5.84 -10.44
CA ASN A 22 -3.80 6.23 -10.42
C ASN A 22 -4.53 5.75 -11.69
N LYS A 23 -5.85 5.96 -11.73
CA LYS A 23 -6.71 5.52 -12.86
C LYS A 23 -6.37 6.16 -14.21
N TRP A 24 -5.55 7.22 -14.22
CA TRP A 24 -5.08 7.88 -15.44
C TRP A 24 -3.67 7.43 -15.85
N GLY A 25 -3.09 6.46 -15.14
CA GLY A 25 -1.76 5.92 -15.42
C GLY A 25 -0.62 6.86 -15.03
N GLN A 26 -0.86 7.78 -14.09
CA GLN A 26 0.17 8.66 -13.54
C GLN A 26 0.78 8.03 -12.28
N ILE A 27 2.09 8.23 -12.09
CA ILE A 27 2.80 7.82 -10.88
C ILE A 27 2.45 8.79 -9.74
N VAL A 28 1.98 8.25 -8.63
CA VAL A 28 1.78 8.97 -7.37
C VAL A 28 2.82 8.47 -6.36
N MET A 29 3.56 9.41 -5.76
CA MET A 29 4.57 9.12 -4.74
C MET A 29 4.14 9.72 -3.40
N SER A 30 3.91 8.85 -2.42
CA SER A 30 3.53 9.28 -1.07
C SER A 30 4.67 9.00 -0.08
N PRO A 31 5.08 9.96 0.76
CA PRO A 31 6.14 9.73 1.74
C PRO A 31 5.70 8.66 2.75
N VAL A 32 6.58 7.72 3.05
CA VAL A 32 6.31 6.67 4.04
C VAL A 32 6.35 7.28 5.44
N LYS A 33 5.18 7.51 6.05
CA LYS A 33 5.06 8.02 7.42
C LYS A 33 4.78 6.86 8.38
N ILE A 34 5.63 6.67 9.39
CA ILE A 34 5.46 5.62 10.43
C ILE A 34 4.09 5.71 11.11
N LYS A 35 3.62 6.94 11.37
CA LYS A 35 2.28 7.19 11.96
C LYS A 35 1.15 6.58 11.15
N HIS A 36 1.24 6.61 9.81
CA HIS A 36 0.22 6.01 8.95
C HIS A 36 0.19 4.49 9.12
N SER A 37 1.36 3.82 9.12
CA SER A 37 1.44 2.38 9.36
C SER A 37 0.89 1.99 10.74
N PHE A 38 1.17 2.80 11.77
CA PHE A 38 0.63 2.57 13.12
C PHE A 38 -0.91 2.62 13.14
N TYR A 39 -1.52 3.66 12.56
CA TYR A 39 -2.97 3.77 12.51
C TYR A 39 -3.62 2.71 11.62
N GLN A 40 -3.00 2.36 10.49
CA GLN A 40 -3.47 1.27 9.63
C GLN A 40 -3.49 -0.07 10.38
N GLY A 41 -2.43 -0.38 11.14
CA GLY A 41 -2.38 -1.60 11.95
C GLY A 41 -3.43 -1.62 13.07
N ARG A 42 -3.70 -0.48 13.69
CA ARG A 42 -4.81 -0.36 14.67
C ARG A 42 -6.16 -0.64 14.02
N ILE A 43 -6.46 0.02 12.89
CA ILE A 43 -7.72 -0.21 12.15
C ILE A 43 -7.87 -1.69 11.79
N GLN A 44 -6.80 -2.33 11.31
CA GLN A 44 -6.78 -3.76 11.02
C GLN A 44 -7.16 -4.60 12.24
N SER A 45 -6.52 -4.35 13.39
CA SER A 45 -6.80 -5.07 14.64
C SER A 45 -8.25 -4.92 15.09
N GLU A 46 -8.83 -3.73 14.96
CA GLU A 46 -10.25 -3.50 15.30
C GLU A 46 -11.19 -4.27 14.36
N LEU A 47 -10.88 -4.27 13.06
CA LEU A 47 -11.67 -4.99 12.05
C LEU A 47 -11.60 -6.51 12.27
N ASP A 48 -10.41 -7.04 12.56
CA ASP A 48 -10.17 -8.46 12.82
C ASP A 48 -10.89 -8.95 14.09
N THR A 49 -11.03 -8.06 15.09
CA THR A 49 -11.73 -8.37 16.34
C THR A 49 -13.26 -8.28 16.17
N SER A 50 -13.74 -7.51 15.19
CA SER A 50 -15.16 -7.42 14.91
C SER A 50 -15.65 -8.65 14.11
N GLU A 51 -16.71 -9.33 14.57
CA GLU A 51 -17.35 -10.43 13.82
C GLU A 51 -17.92 -10.00 12.45
N LEU A 52 -17.86 -8.70 12.12
CA LEU A 52 -18.37 -8.12 10.89
C LEU A 52 -17.50 -8.42 9.66
N VAL A 53 -16.26 -8.91 9.84
CA VAL A 53 -15.37 -9.23 8.71
C VAL A 53 -14.75 -10.62 8.87
N PRO A 54 -15.44 -11.70 8.45
CA PRO A 54 -15.01 -13.06 8.78
C PRO A 54 -13.71 -13.53 8.12
N ASN A 55 -13.04 -12.75 7.26
CA ASN A 55 -11.78 -13.14 6.60
C ASN A 55 -11.04 -11.91 6.03
N PHE A 56 -10.44 -11.07 6.87
CA PHE A 56 -9.49 -10.11 6.34
C PHE A 56 -8.19 -10.84 5.95
N PRO A 57 -7.72 -10.77 4.69
CA PRO A 57 -6.51 -11.47 4.28
C PRO A 57 -5.31 -10.89 5.05
N GLN A 58 -4.76 -11.69 5.96
CA GLN A 58 -3.58 -11.32 6.76
C GLN A 58 -2.30 -11.15 5.91
N ASN A 59 -2.33 -11.59 4.65
CA ASN A 59 -1.24 -11.48 3.70
C ASN A 59 -1.59 -10.52 2.56
N ILE A 60 -1.66 -9.22 2.86
CA ILE A 60 -1.28 -8.22 1.85
C ILE A 60 0.23 -8.06 2.01
N GLN A 61 0.98 -8.97 1.38
CA GLN A 61 2.42 -8.78 1.23
C GLN A 61 2.61 -7.49 0.42
N ARG A 62 3.35 -6.55 1.01
CA ARG A 62 3.89 -5.41 0.28
C ARG A 62 4.96 -5.87 -0.69
#